data_AF-W4JPD0-F1
#
_entry.id   AF-W4JPD0-F1
#
_cell.length_a   1.000
_cell.length_b   1.000
_cell.length_c   1.000
_cell.angle_alpha   90.00
_cell.angle_beta   90.00
_cell.angle_gamma   90.00
#
_symmetry.space_group_name_H-M   'P 1'
#
loop_
_entity.id
_entity.type
_entity.pdbx_description
1 polymer ?
#
loop_
_entity_poly.entity_id
_entity_poly.type
_entity_poly.pdbx_seq_one_letter_code
_entity_poly.pdbx_strand_id
1 'polypeptide(L)'
;INIDDIESRDFDAFLSILYPTDFDEPDVCTVEGWASVLHLANMWSFNSIRRLAITRLTGLASPVDKLVYGNKYAVGEWLVPAYVSLCQRQEVLSFEEGRRLSSDDIILIMTIRESIR
;
A
#
# COMPACT_ATOMS: atom_id res chain seq x y z
N ILE A 1 24.45 -4.78 -4.86
CA ILE A 1 23.13 -4.40 -4.32
C ILE A 1 23.38 -3.08 -3.60
N ASN A 2 22.88 -1.98 -4.13
CA ASN A 2 23.04 -0.67 -3.50
C ASN A 2 21.99 -0.57 -2.38
N ILE A 3 22.44 -0.44 -1.13
CA ILE A 3 21.62 -0.46 0.08
C ILE A 3 21.42 0.97 0.61
N ASP A 4 22.00 1.98 -0.05
CA ASP A 4 22.00 3.36 0.42
C ASP A 4 20.60 4.02 0.36
N ASP A 5 19.66 3.45 -0.41
CA ASP A 5 18.26 3.89 -0.54
C ASP A 5 17.28 3.10 0.36
N ILE A 6 17.76 2.16 1.16
CA ILE A 6 16.91 1.39 2.07
C ILE A 6 17.14 1.92 3.48
N GLU A 7 16.15 2.60 4.05
CA GLU A 7 16.22 2.97 5.47
C GLU A 7 16.40 1.71 6.31
N SER A 8 17.30 1.73 7.30
CA SER A 8 17.59 0.56 8.15
C SER A 8 16.33 -0.13 8.67
N ARG A 9 15.29 0.67 8.95
CA ARG A 9 13.99 0.20 9.45
C ARG A 9 13.22 -0.64 8.44
N ASP A 10 13.34 -0.33 7.14
CA ASP A 10 12.70 -1.09 6.07
C ASP A 10 13.32 -2.47 5.95
N PHE A 11 14.64 -2.53 6.06
CA PHE A 11 15.38 -3.78 6.03
C PHE A 11 15.10 -4.63 7.27
N ASP A 12 15.08 -4.01 8.46
CA ASP A 12 14.74 -4.69 9.71
C ASP A 12 13.32 -5.29 9.65
N ALA A 13 12.34 -4.54 9.12
CA ALA A 13 10.98 -5.05 8.93
C ALA A 13 10.92 -6.23 7.94
N PHE A 14 11.75 -6.25 6.91
CA PHE A 14 11.82 -7.39 5.99
C PHE A 14 12.53 -8.60 6.61
N LEU A 15 13.59 -8.36 7.38
CA LEU A 15 14.33 -9.41 8.08
C LEU A 15 13.48 -10.08 9.17
N SER A 16 12.62 -9.35 9.88
CA SER A 16 11.71 -9.95 10.87
C SER A 16 10.70 -10.91 10.24
N ILE A 17 10.37 -10.75 8.95
CA ILE A 17 9.53 -11.70 8.21
C ILE A 17 10.31 -12.96 7.81
N LEU A 18 11.61 -12.82 7.52
CA LEU A 18 12.47 -13.94 7.14
C LEU A 18 12.97 -14.74 8.34
N TYR A 19 13.23 -14.05 9.44
CA TYR A 19 13.76 -14.59 10.69
C TYR A 19 12.86 -14.18 11.85
N PRO A 20 11.60 -14.64 11.86
CA PRO A 20 10.67 -14.26 12.90
C PRO A 20 11.09 -14.87 14.24
N THR A 21 10.98 -14.06 15.29
CA THR A 21 11.15 -14.53 16.66
C THR A 21 9.91 -15.32 17.12
N ASP A 22 8.74 -14.94 16.59
CA ASP A 22 7.46 -15.62 16.75
C ASP A 22 6.85 -15.87 15.36
N PHE A 23 6.57 -17.14 15.04
CA PHE A 23 6.02 -17.52 13.73
C PHE A 23 4.50 -17.36 13.65
N ASP A 24 3.82 -17.19 14.78
CA ASP A 24 2.37 -17.02 14.84
C ASP A 24 1.96 -15.56 14.59
N GLU A 25 2.75 -14.60 15.09
CA GLU A 25 2.51 -13.17 14.94
C GLU A 25 3.71 -12.42 14.33
N PRO A 26 3.56 -11.80 13.14
CA PRO A 26 4.63 -10.99 12.56
C PRO A 26 4.87 -9.73 13.40
N ASP A 27 6.14 -9.39 13.63
CA ASP A 27 6.55 -8.17 14.35
C ASP A 27 6.10 -6.87 13.64
N VAL A 28 5.72 -6.97 12.35
CA VAL A 28 5.28 -5.84 11.54
C VAL A 28 3.77 -5.64 11.70
N CYS A 29 3.37 -4.53 12.33
CA CYS A 29 1.97 -4.20 12.60
C CYS A 29 1.45 -2.95 11.88
N THR A 30 2.33 -2.15 11.27
CA THR A 30 1.96 -0.87 10.66
C THR A 30 1.85 -0.94 9.14
N VAL A 31 1.07 -0.03 8.55
CA VAL A 31 0.93 0.07 7.09
C VAL A 31 2.28 0.39 6.46
N GLU A 32 3.04 1.30 7.07
CA GLU A 32 4.38 1.68 6.63
C GLU A 32 5.32 0.48 6.63
N GLY A 33 5.34 -0.30 7.72
CA GLY A 33 6.19 -1.48 7.82
C GLY A 33 5.86 -2.53 6.77
N TRP A 34 4.57 -2.82 6.56
CA TRP A 34 4.17 -3.75 5.50
C TRP A 34 4.42 -3.20 4.08
N ALA A 35 4.34 -1.88 3.88
CA ALA A 35 4.70 -1.25 2.62
C ALA A 35 6.21 -1.38 2.33
N SER A 36 7.05 -1.29 3.35
CA SER A 36 8.50 -1.54 3.26
C SER A 36 8.81 -3.00 2.94
N VAL A 37 8.14 -3.94 3.62
CA VAL A 37 8.24 -5.38 3.29
C VAL A 37 7.82 -5.64 1.85
N LEU A 38 6.71 -5.04 1.40
CA LEU A 38 6.24 -5.15 0.01
C LEU A 38 7.26 -4.57 -0.98
N HIS A 39 7.85 -3.42 -0.65
CA HIS A 39 8.87 -2.77 -1.47
C HIS A 39 10.07 -3.70 -1.73
N LEU A 40 10.66 -4.20 -0.64
CA LEU A 40 11.85 -5.06 -0.69
C LEU A 40 11.53 -6.42 -1.31
N ALA A 41 10.39 -7.01 -0.97
CA ALA A 41 9.94 -8.27 -1.56
C ALA A 41 9.75 -8.16 -3.07
N ASN A 42 9.21 -7.03 -3.55
CA ASN A 42 9.06 -6.77 -4.98
C ASN A 42 10.42 -6.55 -5.66
N MET A 43 11.28 -5.72 -5.07
CA MET A 43 12.60 -5.40 -5.60
C MET A 43 13.50 -6.65 -5.72
N TRP A 44 13.46 -7.53 -4.73
CA TRP A 44 14.26 -8.77 -4.71
C TRP A 44 13.53 -10.00 -5.24
N SER A 45 12.32 -9.82 -5.80
CA SER A 45 11.53 -10.90 -6.41
C SER A 45 11.14 -12.04 -5.45
N PHE A 46 10.97 -11.76 -4.15
CA PHE A 46 10.43 -12.70 -3.16
C PHE A 46 8.90 -12.79 -3.27
N ASN A 47 8.42 -13.57 -4.23
CA ASN A 47 7.00 -13.68 -4.56
C ASN A 47 6.11 -14.12 -3.38
N SER A 48 6.58 -15.03 -2.52
CA SER A 48 5.82 -15.48 -1.35
C SER A 48 5.65 -14.38 -0.31
N ILE A 49 6.71 -13.62 -0.04
CA ILE A 49 6.68 -12.49 0.91
C ILE A 49 5.86 -11.33 0.33
N ARG A 50 5.97 -11.08 -0.98
CA ARG A 50 5.13 -10.11 -1.69
C ARG A 50 3.65 -10.42 -1.49
N ARG A 51 3.23 -11.68 -1.66
CA ARG A 51 1.83 -12.09 -1.40
C ARG A 51 1.42 -11.88 0.05
N LEU A 52 2.27 -12.26 1.00
CA LEU A 52 2.01 -12.05 2.43
C LEU A 52 1.78 -10.57 2.75
N ALA A 53 2.67 -9.69 2.27
CA ALA A 53 2.56 -8.25 2.47
C ALA A 53 1.28 -7.68 1.85
N ILE A 54 0.90 -8.13 0.65
CA ILE A 54 -0.37 -7.76 0.01
C ILE A 54 -1.56 -8.21 0.88
N THR A 55 -1.58 -9.46 1.37
CA THR A 55 -2.67 -9.93 2.23
C THR A 55 -2.82 -9.09 3.49
N ARG A 56 -1.71 -8.73 4.14
CA ARG A 56 -1.71 -7.92 5.37
C ARG A 56 -2.13 -6.47 5.10
N LEU A 57 -1.59 -5.85 4.06
CA LEU A 57 -1.99 -4.50 3.63
C LEU A 57 -3.46 -4.43 3.19
N THR A 58 -4.01 -5.51 2.62
CA THR A 58 -5.43 -5.53 2.23
C THR A 58 -6.36 -5.28 3.43
N GLY A 59 -6.00 -5.79 4.62
CA GLY A 59 -6.76 -5.58 5.85
C GLY A 59 -6.46 -4.26 6.58
N LEU A 60 -5.22 -3.75 6.47
CA LEU A 60 -4.75 -2.59 7.25
C LEU A 60 -4.80 -1.26 6.49
N ALA A 61 -4.58 -1.27 5.18
CA ALA A 61 -4.35 -0.06 4.40
C ALA A 61 -5.66 0.70 4.10
N SER A 62 -5.60 2.03 4.16
CA SER A 62 -6.70 2.90 3.77
C SER A 62 -6.98 2.81 2.25
N PRO A 63 -8.16 3.24 1.76
CA PRO A 63 -8.43 3.30 0.33
C PRO A 63 -7.38 4.12 -0.45
N VAL A 64 -6.85 5.20 0.14
CA VAL A 64 -5.80 6.02 -0.49
C VAL A 64 -4.49 5.24 -0.57
N ASP A 65 -4.08 4.58 0.53
CA ASP A 65 -2.89 3.73 0.53
C ASP A 65 -2.99 2.62 -0.51
N LYS A 66 -4.17 2.01 -0.64
CA LYS A 66 -4.47 0.97 -1.63
C LYS A 66 -4.31 1.46 -3.06
N LEU A 67 -4.72 2.69 -3.38
CA LEU A 67 -4.44 3.28 -4.70
C LEU A 67 -2.95 3.54 -4.91
N VAL A 68 -2.29 4.16 -3.93
CA VAL A 68 -0.87 4.53 -4.02
C VAL A 68 0.01 3.28 -4.19
N TYR A 69 -0.13 2.30 -3.29
CA TYR A 69 0.65 1.07 -3.33
C TYR A 69 0.17 0.13 -4.44
N GLY A 70 -1.12 0.13 -4.76
CA GLY A 70 -1.68 -0.66 -5.84
C GLY A 70 -1.12 -0.25 -7.20
N ASN A 71 -1.04 1.05 -7.47
CA ASN A 71 -0.39 1.58 -8.67
C ASN A 71 1.13 1.32 -8.64
N LYS A 72 1.81 1.58 -7.51
CA LYS A 72 3.27 1.43 -7.39
C LYS A 72 3.75 -0.02 -7.57
N TYR A 73 3.01 -1.00 -7.05
CA TYR A 73 3.42 -2.41 -7.03
C TYR A 73 2.55 -3.33 -7.92
N ALA A 74 1.75 -2.73 -8.80
CA ALA A 74 0.84 -3.43 -9.72
C ALA A 74 -0.09 -4.43 -9.01
N VAL A 75 -0.78 -3.98 -7.97
CA VAL A 75 -1.79 -4.74 -7.22
C VAL A 75 -3.19 -4.32 -7.69
N GLY A 76 -3.58 -4.81 -8.86
CA GLY A 76 -4.82 -4.39 -9.53
C GLY A 76 -6.11 -4.66 -8.73
N GLU A 77 -6.11 -5.69 -7.88
CA GLU A 77 -7.24 -6.05 -7.02
C GLU A 77 -7.63 -4.97 -6.01
N TRP A 78 -6.70 -4.05 -5.70
CA TRP A 78 -6.95 -2.93 -4.78
C TRP A 78 -7.59 -1.72 -5.45
N LEU A 79 -7.36 -1.53 -6.75
CA LEU A 79 -7.66 -0.28 -7.42
C LEU A 79 -9.17 -0.02 -7.46
N VAL A 80 -9.94 -0.97 -8.01
CA VAL A 80 -11.39 -0.81 -8.18
C VAL A 80 -12.10 -0.63 -6.83
N PRO A 81 -11.89 -1.49 -5.82
CA PRO A 81 -12.52 -1.30 -4.51
C PRO A 81 -12.15 0.03 -3.84
N ALA A 82 -10.90 0.49 -4.01
CA ALA A 82 -10.45 1.74 -3.44
C ALA A 82 -11.10 2.95 -4.11
N TYR A 83 -11.19 2.99 -5.45
CA TYR A 83 -11.92 4.05 -6.14
C TYR A 83 -13.40 4.09 -5.73
N VAL A 84 -14.06 2.93 -5.68
CA VAL A 84 -15.48 2.85 -5.26
C VAL A 84 -15.63 3.41 -3.84
N SER A 85 -14.76 3.02 -2.91
CA SER A 85 -14.79 3.51 -1.53
C SER A 85 -14.59 5.04 -1.45
N LEU A 86 -13.65 5.59 -2.22
CA LEU A 86 -13.39 7.04 -2.25
C LEU A 86 -14.50 7.85 -2.93
N CYS A 87 -15.18 7.25 -3.92
CA CYS A 87 -16.31 7.90 -4.59
C CYS A 87 -17.58 7.90 -3.72
N GLN A 88 -17.78 6.87 -2.89
CA GLN A 88 -18.94 6.76 -2.00
C GLN A 88 -18.79 7.56 -0.69
N ARG A 89 -17.57 7.92 -0.30
CA ARG A 89 -17.30 8.70 0.91
C ARG A 89 -17.89 10.11 0.77
N GLN A 90 -18.61 10.58 1.79
CA GLN A 90 -19.13 11.96 1.82
C GLN A 90 -18.01 13.01 1.87
N GLU A 91 -16.97 12.74 2.66
CA GLU A 91 -15.83 13.62 2.81
C GLU A 91 -15.01 13.71 1.51
N VAL A 92 -14.65 14.94 1.12
CA VAL A 92 -13.77 15.22 -0.03
C VAL A 92 -12.35 14.73 0.23
N LEU A 93 -11.52 14.63 -0.81
CA LEU A 93 -10.10 14.34 -0.63
C LEU A 93 -9.44 15.45 0.18
N SER A 94 -8.70 15.09 1.21
CA SER A 94 -7.89 16.04 1.96
C SER A 94 -6.68 16.46 1.11
N PHE A 95 -6.09 17.62 1.44
CA PHE A 95 -4.84 18.05 0.78
C PHE A 95 -3.70 17.04 0.98
N GLU A 96 -3.69 16.31 2.09
CA GLU A 96 -2.69 15.28 2.33
C GLU A 96 -2.90 14.05 1.44
N GLU A 97 -4.14 13.57 1.31
CA GLU A 97 -4.49 12.49 0.40
C GLU A 97 -4.20 12.88 -1.06
N GLY A 98 -4.57 14.11 -1.45
CA GLY A 98 -4.32 14.64 -2.78
C GLY A 98 -2.84 14.81 -3.13
N ARG A 99 -1.95 15.01 -2.14
CA ARG A 99 -0.49 15.02 -2.39
C ARG A 99 0.08 13.63 -2.65
N ARG A 100 -0.59 12.57 -2.17
CA ARG A 100 -0.14 11.19 -2.30
C ARG A 100 -0.67 10.51 -3.56
N LEU A 101 -1.86 10.90 -4.00
CA LEU A 101 -2.50 10.39 -5.21
C LEU A 101 -1.90 11.01 -6.47
N SER A 102 -1.98 10.29 -7.59
CA SER A 102 -1.64 10.86 -8.90
C SER A 102 -2.72 11.84 -9.35
N SER A 103 -2.36 12.78 -10.22
CA SER A 103 -3.34 13.72 -10.80
C SER A 103 -4.47 12.99 -11.53
N ASP A 104 -4.16 11.87 -12.21
CA ASP A 104 -5.13 11.05 -12.92
C ASP A 104 -6.11 10.39 -11.94
N ASP A 105 -5.62 9.85 -10.81
CA ASP A 105 -6.48 9.28 -9.76
C ASP A 105 -7.47 10.33 -9.23
N ILE A 106 -6.97 11.55 -8.96
CA ILE A 106 -7.79 12.64 -8.41
C ILE A 106 -8.87 13.04 -9.42
N ILE A 107 -8.51 13.24 -10.69
CA ILE A 107 -9.46 13.61 -11.75
C ILE A 107 -10.53 12.53 -11.90
N LEU A 108 -10.13 11.25 -11.90
CA LEU A 108 -11.04 10.14 -12.02
C LEU A 108 -12.03 10.07 -10.86
N ILE A 109 -11.53 10.16 -9.61
CA ILE A 109 -12.37 10.16 -8.40
C ILE A 109 -13.38 11.32 -8.44
N MET A 110 -12.92 12.53 -8.77
CA MET A 110 -13.77 13.72 -8.80
C MET A 110 -14.83 13.63 -9.89
N THR A 111 -14.46 13.14 -11.08
CA THR A 111 -15.39 12.97 -12.21
C THR A 111 -16.48 11.96 -11.89
N ILE A 112 -16.11 10.82 -11.30
CA ILE A 112 -17.09 9.80 -10.89
C ILE A 112 -18.02 10.36 -9.81
N ARG A 113 -17.48 11.05 -8.79
CA ARG A 113 -18.26 11.65 -7.71
C ARG A 113 -19.29 12.67 -8.22
N GLU A 114 -18.90 13.54 -9.15
CA GLU A 114 -19.81 14.50 -9.77
C GLU A 114 -20.88 13.81 -10.62
N SER A 115 -20.56 12.72 -11.33
CA SER A 115 -21.53 12.01 -12.17
C SER A 115 -22.63 11.26 -11.40
N ILE A 116 -22.35 10.91 -10.14
CA ILE A 116 -23.29 10.20 -9.26
C ILE A 116 -24.22 11.18 -8.53
N ARG A 117 -23.84 12.45 -8.47
CA ARG A 117 -24.55 13.51 -7.73
C ARG A 117 -25.51 14.29 -8.62
#